data_AF-A0A257G5Q2-F1
#
_entry.id   AF-A0A257G5Q2-F1
#
_cell.length_a   1.000
_cell.length_b   1.000
_cell.length_c   1.000
_cell.angle_alpha   90.00
_cell.angle_beta   90.00
_cell.angle_gamma   90.00
#
_symmetry.space_group_name_H-M   'P 1'
#
loop_
_entity.id
_entity.type
_entity.pdbx_description
1 polymer ?
#
loop_
_entity_poly.entity_id
_entity_poly.type
_entity_poly.pdbx_seq_one_letter_code
_entity_poly.pdbx_strand_id
1 'polypeptide(L)'
;MINTNTNAITLDNALFTLSDIETARINWEAGSYKKSNEELYSVLDRCQTFYQQIKIMKAGKRKLIKTIDVMLIERGMPSQKNTSLTTKVVRFVFGDCGKRAFTYATVINVADLEKPDTQSMHAFITDRGGIEEIRKTANGQPSQKEKRAKLIEGGEERVASAQPLLGGITLIDDLQPDNDNGLELMAVLMRKDADGTGSIVYRSNNETIINSLLAAYERDAIADDENATTDAAPGKAATSRAATIKEAAAV
;
A
#
# COMPACT_ATOMS: atom_id res chain seq x y z
N MET A 1 -29.32 9.25 49.55
CA MET A 1 -29.83 9.22 48.17
C MET A 1 -28.66 8.91 47.26
N ILE A 2 -28.62 7.72 46.68
CA ILE A 2 -27.56 7.30 45.76
C ILE A 2 -28.00 7.75 44.37
N ASN A 3 -27.30 8.73 43.81
CA ASN A 3 -27.55 9.19 42.44
C ASN A 3 -26.56 8.48 41.52
N THR A 4 -26.85 7.22 41.17
CA THR A 4 -26.11 6.49 40.13
C THR A 4 -26.67 6.87 38.78
N ASN A 5 -26.12 7.95 38.21
CA ASN A 5 -26.33 8.28 36.81
C ASN A 5 -25.26 7.56 35.99
N THR A 6 -25.45 6.25 35.82
CA THR A 6 -24.63 5.44 34.91
C THR A 6 -25.44 5.25 33.63
N ASN A 7 -25.28 6.19 32.69
CA ASN A 7 -25.75 5.99 31.31
C ASN A 7 -24.90 4.89 30.67
N ALA A 8 -25.19 3.63 31.01
CA ALA A 8 -24.62 2.48 30.33
C ALA A 8 -25.26 2.38 28.94
N ILE A 9 -24.45 2.57 27.90
CA ILE A 9 -24.87 2.25 26.53
C ILE A 9 -25.23 0.75 26.48
N THR A 10 -26.40 0.43 25.96
CA THR A 10 -26.79 -0.96 25.68
C THR A 10 -25.98 -1.49 24.49
N LEU A 11 -25.78 -2.81 24.43
CA LEU A 11 -25.02 -3.44 23.35
C LEU A 11 -25.59 -3.08 21.96
N ASP A 12 -26.91 -3.09 21.82
CA ASP A 12 -27.58 -2.76 20.56
C ASP A 12 -27.35 -1.30 20.16
N ASN A 13 -27.41 -0.37 21.12
CA ASN A 13 -27.11 1.04 20.86
C ASN A 13 -25.63 1.26 20.51
N ALA A 14 -24.71 0.48 21.10
CA ALA A 14 -23.28 0.53 20.78
C ALA A 14 -23.02 0.09 19.34
N LEU A 15 -23.60 -1.04 18.93
CA LEU A 15 -23.44 -1.61 17.60
C LEU A 15 -24.06 -0.71 16.53
N PHE A 16 -25.25 -0.15 16.80
CA PHE A 16 -25.87 0.84 15.92
C PHE A 16 -24.99 2.08 15.74
N THR A 17 -24.50 2.65 16.84
CA THR A 17 -23.61 3.82 16.80
C THR A 17 -22.32 3.53 16.02
N LEU A 18 -21.73 2.33 16.17
CA LEU A 18 -20.53 1.94 15.44
C LEU A 18 -20.79 1.85 13.93
N SER A 19 -21.93 1.26 13.53
CA SER A 19 -22.34 1.17 12.12
C SER A 19 -22.62 2.54 11.50
N ASP A 20 -23.21 3.45 12.27
CA ASP A 20 -23.42 4.84 11.83
C ASP A 20 -22.09 5.57 11.62
N ILE A 21 -21.11 5.38 12.52
CA ILE A 21 -19.76 5.94 12.37
C ILE A 21 -19.06 5.36 11.14
N GLU A 22 -19.17 4.04 10.91
CA GLU A 22 -18.61 3.39 9.73
C GLU A 22 -19.20 3.97 8.45
N THR A 23 -20.52 4.12 8.40
CA THR A 23 -21.24 4.72 7.26
C THR A 23 -20.81 6.17 7.03
N ALA A 24 -20.70 6.96 8.08
CA ALA A 24 -20.22 8.35 8.00
C ALA A 24 -18.79 8.41 7.44
N ARG A 25 -17.90 7.51 7.88
CA ARG A 25 -16.53 7.40 7.37
C ARG A 25 -16.50 7.00 5.89
N ILE A 26 -17.30 5.99 5.47
CA ILE A 26 -17.41 5.58 4.05
C ILE A 26 -17.80 6.77 3.18
N ASN A 27 -18.84 7.51 3.58
CA ASN A 27 -19.34 8.64 2.83
C ASN A 27 -18.32 9.80 2.77
N TRP A 28 -17.63 10.07 3.88
CA TRP A 28 -16.58 11.08 3.91
C TRP A 28 -15.40 10.72 3.00
N GLU A 29 -14.95 9.45 3.02
CA GLU A 29 -13.85 8.97 2.18
C GLU A 29 -14.18 9.04 0.69
N ALA A 30 -15.36 8.57 0.30
CA ALA A 30 -15.81 8.57 -1.09
C ALA A 30 -16.18 9.97 -1.61
N GLY A 31 -16.58 10.88 -0.71
CA GLY A 31 -16.99 12.24 -1.03
C GLY A 31 -15.88 13.26 -0.79
N SER A 32 -15.95 13.95 0.35
CA SER A 32 -15.14 15.13 0.64
C SER A 32 -13.63 14.85 0.65
N TYR A 33 -13.20 13.70 1.19
CA TYR A 33 -11.78 13.35 1.26
C TYR A 33 -11.20 13.13 -0.14
N LYS A 34 -11.86 12.31 -0.97
CA LYS A 34 -11.47 12.07 -2.36
C LYS A 34 -11.40 13.38 -3.15
N LYS A 35 -12.45 14.19 -3.09
CA LYS A 35 -12.51 15.49 -3.79
C LYS A 35 -11.41 16.44 -3.35
N SER A 36 -11.14 16.53 -2.05
CA SER A 36 -10.05 17.38 -1.53
C SER A 36 -8.69 16.92 -2.04
N ASN A 37 -8.47 15.61 -2.17
CA ASN A 37 -7.21 15.08 -2.72
C ASN A 37 -7.10 15.34 -4.24
N GLU A 38 -8.18 15.20 -5.00
CA GLU A 38 -8.21 15.55 -6.42
C GLU A 38 -7.84 17.02 -6.65
N GLU A 39 -8.42 17.93 -5.86
CA GLU A 39 -8.11 19.36 -5.91
C GLU A 39 -6.66 19.63 -5.52
N LEU A 40 -6.13 18.98 -4.48
CA LEU A 40 -4.71 19.07 -4.11
C LEU A 40 -3.81 18.62 -5.26
N TYR A 41 -4.11 17.49 -5.91
CA TYR A 41 -3.30 16.96 -7.00
C TYR A 41 -3.33 17.88 -8.22
N SER A 42 -4.45 18.55 -8.48
CA SER A 42 -4.54 19.60 -9.50
C SER A 42 -3.63 20.80 -9.19
N VAL A 43 -3.55 21.24 -7.94
CA VAL A 43 -2.60 22.30 -7.54
C VAL A 43 -1.15 21.86 -7.70
N LEU A 44 -0.82 20.61 -7.34
CA LEU A 44 0.52 20.05 -7.52
C LEU A 44 0.92 19.95 -8.99
N ASP A 45 -0.02 19.57 -9.87
CA ASP A 45 0.17 19.55 -11.33
C ASP A 45 0.56 20.94 -11.86
N ARG A 46 -0.19 21.97 -11.47
CA ARG A 46 0.11 23.37 -11.83
C ARG A 46 1.47 23.82 -11.31
N CYS A 47 1.85 23.40 -10.10
CA CYS A 47 3.18 23.68 -9.54
C CYS A 47 4.29 22.99 -10.36
N GLN A 48 4.08 21.74 -10.79
CA GLN A 48 5.02 21.02 -11.65
C GLN A 48 5.18 21.74 -13.00
N THR A 49 4.08 22.08 -13.67
CA THR A 49 4.12 22.81 -14.95
C THR A 49 4.88 24.12 -14.82
N PHE A 50 4.60 24.91 -13.77
CA PHE A 50 5.31 26.17 -13.52
C PHE A 50 6.80 25.95 -13.26
N TYR A 51 7.14 24.93 -12.46
CA TYR A 51 8.53 24.56 -12.20
C TYR A 51 9.27 24.19 -13.50
N GLN A 52 8.67 23.39 -14.38
CA GLN A 52 9.22 23.00 -15.68
C GLN A 52 9.46 24.22 -16.58
N GLN A 53 8.51 25.15 -16.63
CA GLN A 53 8.66 26.41 -17.37
C GLN A 53 9.86 27.24 -16.87
N ILE A 54 10.05 27.36 -15.55
CA ILE A 54 11.21 28.06 -14.98
C ILE A 54 12.51 27.30 -15.27
N LYS A 55 12.48 25.96 -15.25
CA LYS A 55 13.65 25.11 -15.51
C LYS A 55 14.25 25.43 -16.88
N ILE A 56 13.43 25.53 -17.91
CA ILE A 56 13.83 25.80 -19.31
C ILE A 56 13.98 27.29 -19.66
N MET A 57 13.62 28.20 -18.76
CA MET A 57 13.68 29.64 -18.98
C MET A 57 15.12 30.13 -19.19
N LYS A 58 15.42 30.68 -20.38
CA LYS A 58 16.77 31.12 -20.77
C LYS A 58 17.18 32.48 -20.18
N ALA A 59 16.27 33.46 -20.17
CA ALA A 59 16.51 34.80 -19.66
C ALA A 59 15.59 35.10 -18.47
N GLY A 60 16.02 35.96 -17.53
CA GLY A 60 15.16 36.39 -16.42
C GLY A 60 14.95 35.37 -15.28
N LYS A 61 15.33 34.10 -15.43
CA LYS A 61 15.21 33.04 -14.40
C LYS A 61 15.76 33.48 -13.04
N ARG A 62 16.99 34.02 -12.99
CA ARG A 62 17.61 34.50 -11.74
C ARG A 62 16.82 35.65 -11.12
N LYS A 63 16.25 36.55 -11.93
CA LYS A 63 15.43 37.67 -11.44
C LYS A 63 14.14 37.15 -10.83
N LEU A 64 13.45 36.22 -11.52
CA LEU A 64 12.23 35.59 -11.01
C LEU A 64 12.46 34.88 -9.67
N ILE A 65 13.52 34.08 -9.55
CA ILE A 65 13.84 33.39 -8.29
C ILE A 65 14.06 34.39 -7.16
N LYS A 66 14.80 35.48 -7.41
CA LYS A 66 14.98 36.56 -6.43
C LYS A 66 13.65 37.23 -6.07
N THR A 67 12.76 37.47 -7.03
CA THR A 67 11.43 38.01 -6.77
C THR A 67 10.61 37.08 -5.88
N ILE A 68 10.64 35.77 -6.13
CA ILE A 68 9.98 34.78 -5.28
C ILE A 68 10.54 34.84 -3.86
N ASP A 69 11.86 34.95 -3.70
CA ASP A 69 12.48 35.07 -2.37
C ASP A 69 12.03 36.31 -1.61
N VAL A 70 11.98 37.47 -2.26
CA VAL A 70 11.46 38.71 -1.66
C VAL A 70 10.01 38.54 -1.24
N MET A 71 9.18 37.99 -2.13
CA MET A 71 7.76 37.76 -1.85
C MET A 71 7.51 36.73 -0.74
N LEU A 72 8.41 35.77 -0.54
CA LEU A 72 8.36 34.83 0.58
C LEU A 72 8.77 35.50 1.90
N ILE A 73 9.75 36.41 1.87
CA ILE A 73 10.12 37.24 3.03
C ILE A 73 8.95 38.13 3.45
N GLU A 74 8.29 38.81 2.51
CA GLU A 74 7.12 39.66 2.76
C GLU A 74 5.95 38.89 3.40
N ARG A 75 5.85 37.58 3.12
CA ARG A 75 4.86 36.67 3.72
C ARG A 75 5.31 36.05 5.05
N GLY A 76 6.44 36.47 5.62
CA GLY A 76 6.97 35.92 6.88
C GLY A 76 7.61 34.53 6.75
N MET A 77 7.93 34.08 5.54
CA MET A 77 8.46 32.74 5.25
C MET A 77 9.80 32.80 4.50
N PRO A 78 10.85 33.43 5.08
CA PRO A 78 12.14 33.52 4.41
C PRO A 78 12.66 32.13 3.99
N SER A 79 13.27 32.05 2.80
CA SER A 79 13.91 30.82 2.31
C SER A 79 15.39 30.82 2.67
N GLN A 80 15.93 29.64 2.95
CA GLN A 80 17.37 29.46 3.16
C GLN A 80 18.10 29.52 1.81
N LYS A 81 19.42 29.79 1.85
CA LYS A 81 20.25 29.91 0.64
C LYS A 81 20.22 28.65 -0.25
N ASN A 82 20.13 27.48 0.37
CA ASN A 82 20.11 26.16 -0.29
C ASN A 82 18.69 25.62 -0.56
N THR A 83 17.64 26.39 -0.26
CA THR A 83 16.27 25.95 -0.56
C THR A 83 16.09 25.78 -2.07
N SER A 84 15.66 24.59 -2.49
CA SER A 84 15.45 24.27 -3.91
C SER A 84 14.37 25.16 -4.54
N LEU A 85 14.44 25.34 -5.87
CA LEU A 85 13.41 26.07 -6.61
C LEU A 85 12.02 25.46 -6.39
N THR A 86 11.90 24.14 -6.46
CA THR A 86 10.65 23.42 -6.25
C THR A 86 10.08 23.72 -4.86
N THR A 87 10.92 23.68 -3.82
CA THR A 87 10.48 24.02 -2.45
C THR A 87 10.03 25.48 -2.35
N LYS A 88 10.72 26.43 -3.02
CA LYS A 88 10.29 27.84 -3.04
C LYS A 88 8.92 28.01 -3.70
N VAL A 89 8.69 27.34 -4.84
CA VAL A 89 7.39 27.35 -5.54
C VAL A 89 6.29 26.79 -4.63
N VAL A 90 6.52 25.63 -4.01
CA VAL A 90 5.55 25.01 -3.12
C VAL A 90 5.24 25.89 -1.91
N ARG A 91 6.26 26.43 -1.22
CA ARG A 91 6.03 27.33 -0.08
C ARG A 91 5.28 28.61 -0.47
N PHE A 92 5.50 29.11 -1.68
CA PHE A 92 4.76 30.27 -2.17
C PHE A 92 3.28 29.97 -2.38
N VAL A 93 2.95 28.80 -2.94
CA VAL A 93 1.58 28.40 -3.24
C VAL A 93 0.82 27.93 -2.01
N PHE A 94 1.44 27.09 -1.18
CA PHE A 94 0.80 26.44 -0.03
C PHE A 94 1.00 27.17 1.30
N GLY A 95 1.81 28.23 1.32
CA GLY A 95 2.12 28.96 2.53
C GLY A 95 2.92 28.15 3.54
N ASP A 96 2.71 28.46 4.83
CA ASP A 96 3.39 27.77 5.92
C ASP A 96 2.70 26.45 6.26
N CYS A 97 2.93 25.44 5.42
CA CYS A 97 2.44 24.09 5.62
C CYS A 97 3.48 23.14 6.26
N GLY A 98 4.55 23.69 6.84
CA GLY A 98 5.59 22.95 7.55
C GLY A 98 6.21 21.83 6.72
N LYS A 99 6.27 20.61 7.27
CA LYS A 99 6.87 19.43 6.62
C LYS A 99 6.15 19.02 5.31
N ARG A 100 4.89 19.43 5.11
CA ARG A 100 4.15 19.12 3.88
C ARG A 100 4.76 19.81 2.65
N ALA A 101 5.35 20.99 2.80
CA ALA A 101 6.02 21.68 1.70
C ALA A 101 7.16 20.85 1.10
N PHE A 102 7.94 20.19 1.96
CA PHE A 102 9.03 19.31 1.51
C PHE A 102 8.46 18.06 0.84
N THR A 103 7.40 17.47 1.39
CA THR A 103 6.73 16.30 0.82
C THR A 103 6.20 16.60 -0.59
N TYR A 104 5.51 17.72 -0.78
CA TYR A 104 5.01 18.14 -2.09
C TYR A 104 6.14 18.47 -3.06
N ALA A 105 7.22 19.12 -2.60
CA ALA A 105 8.38 19.36 -3.44
C ALA A 105 9.05 18.04 -3.88
N THR A 106 9.11 17.03 -3.01
CA THR A 106 9.57 15.69 -3.36
C THR A 106 8.67 15.06 -4.41
N VAL A 107 7.34 15.09 -4.25
CA VAL A 107 6.40 14.56 -5.25
C VAL A 107 6.62 15.21 -6.62
N ILE A 108 6.75 16.55 -6.66
CA ILE A 108 6.98 17.27 -7.92
C ILE A 108 8.31 16.88 -8.55
N ASN A 109 9.38 16.71 -7.77
CA ASN A 109 10.68 16.31 -8.30
C ASN A 109 10.67 14.88 -8.84
N VAL A 110 10.03 13.93 -8.16
CA VAL A 110 9.88 12.55 -8.64
C VAL A 110 9.02 12.52 -9.91
N ALA A 111 7.92 13.28 -9.93
CA ALA A 111 7.08 13.41 -11.11
C ALA A 111 7.84 14.04 -12.29
N ASP A 112 8.71 15.04 -12.07
CA ASP A 112 9.53 15.65 -13.13
C ASP A 112 10.55 14.68 -13.73
N LEU A 113 10.95 13.65 -12.98
CA LEU A 113 11.90 12.64 -13.41
C LEU A 113 11.23 11.44 -14.09
N GLU A 114 10.10 10.98 -13.54
CA GLU A 114 9.56 9.66 -13.85
C GLU A 114 8.15 9.67 -14.43
N LYS A 115 7.38 10.75 -14.23
CA LYS A 115 5.99 10.79 -14.73
C LYS A 115 6.01 10.97 -16.25
N PRO A 116 5.38 10.07 -17.03
CA PRO A 116 5.18 10.27 -18.46
C PRO A 116 4.41 11.57 -18.75
N ASP A 117 4.72 12.22 -19.88
CA ASP A 117 4.05 13.46 -20.29
C ASP A 117 2.55 13.25 -20.57
N THR A 118 2.15 12.06 -21.01
CA THR A 118 0.75 11.68 -21.28
C THR A 118 -0.04 11.38 -20.01
N GLN A 119 0.62 11.22 -18.86
CA GLN A 119 -0.02 10.89 -17.59
C GLN A 119 -0.29 12.15 -16.77
N SER A 120 -1.50 12.26 -16.23
CA SER A 120 -1.86 13.34 -15.29
C SER A 120 -1.18 13.14 -13.93
N MET A 121 -0.96 14.23 -13.19
CA MET A 121 -0.47 14.15 -11.81
C MET A 121 -1.39 13.29 -10.92
N HIS A 122 -2.70 13.35 -11.14
CA HIS A 122 -3.66 12.55 -10.37
C HIS A 122 -3.44 11.04 -10.57
N ALA A 123 -3.33 10.60 -11.82
CA ALA A 123 -3.07 9.20 -12.14
C ALA A 123 -1.71 8.76 -11.60
N PHE A 124 -0.67 9.59 -11.79
CA PHE A 124 0.66 9.32 -11.28
C PHE A 124 0.70 9.12 -9.77
N ILE A 125 0.09 10.03 -9.00
CA ILE A 125 0.08 9.93 -7.54
C ILE A 125 -0.74 8.71 -7.08
N THR A 126 -1.87 8.43 -7.74
CA THR A 126 -2.73 7.29 -7.39
C THR A 126 -2.02 5.96 -7.67
N ASP A 127 -1.38 5.82 -8.84
CA ASP A 127 -0.65 4.61 -9.24
C ASP A 127 0.55 4.31 -8.32
N ARG A 128 1.13 5.36 -7.73
CA ARG A 128 2.23 5.26 -6.76
C ARG A 128 1.74 5.05 -5.32
N GLY A 129 0.43 4.92 -5.09
CA GLY A 129 -0.14 4.66 -3.76
C GLY A 129 -0.27 5.92 -2.88
N GLY A 130 -0.25 7.11 -3.48
CA GLY A 130 -0.43 8.38 -2.79
C GLY A 130 0.87 9.16 -2.52
N ILE A 131 0.70 10.39 -2.03
CA ILE A 131 1.78 11.36 -1.76
C ILE A 131 2.84 10.79 -0.80
N GLU A 132 2.38 10.12 0.26
CA GLU A 132 3.26 9.59 1.31
C GLU A 132 4.14 8.45 0.79
N GLU A 133 3.62 7.59 -0.08
CA GLU A 133 4.37 6.49 -0.68
C GLU A 133 5.41 6.98 -1.69
N ILE A 134 5.09 8.01 -2.47
CA ILE A 134 6.09 8.69 -3.31
C ILE A 134 7.22 9.24 -2.44
N ARG A 135 6.91 9.91 -1.32
CA ARG A 135 7.96 10.45 -0.43
C ARG A 135 8.85 9.35 0.14
N LYS A 136 8.27 8.22 0.60
CA LYS A 136 9.05 7.10 1.15
C LYS A 136 10.00 6.49 0.13
N THR A 137 9.58 6.46 -1.13
CA THR A 137 10.28 5.74 -2.21
C THR A 137 11.23 6.62 -3.02
N ALA A 138 11.15 7.95 -2.86
CA ALA A 138 11.98 8.93 -3.54
C ALA A 138 13.50 8.73 -3.39
N ASN A 139 13.96 7.97 -2.40
CA ASN A 139 15.37 7.63 -2.20
C ASN A 139 15.76 6.27 -2.83
N GLY A 140 15.03 5.81 -3.85
CA GLY A 140 15.30 4.55 -4.54
C GLY A 140 14.84 3.30 -3.78
N GLN A 141 13.98 3.46 -2.77
CA GLN A 141 13.28 2.31 -2.20
C GLN A 141 12.17 1.89 -3.17
N PRO A 142 12.03 0.59 -3.47
CA PRO A 142 10.98 0.13 -4.37
C PRO A 142 9.62 0.56 -3.84
N SER A 143 8.77 1.10 -4.73
CA SER A 143 7.39 1.47 -4.46
C SER A 143 6.61 0.30 -3.88
N GLN A 144 5.50 0.58 -3.20
CA GLN A 144 4.62 -0.49 -2.71
C GLN A 144 4.12 -1.38 -3.85
N LYS A 145 3.93 -0.80 -5.05
CA LYS A 145 3.57 -1.55 -6.26
C LYS A 145 4.71 -2.49 -6.68
N GLU A 146 5.95 -2.02 -6.71
CA GLU A 146 7.13 -2.84 -7.07
C GLU A 146 7.43 -3.91 -6.02
N LYS A 147 7.31 -3.59 -4.72
CA LYS A 147 7.44 -4.56 -3.64
C LYS A 147 6.38 -5.64 -3.74
N ARG A 148 5.12 -5.25 -3.99
CA ARG A 148 4.02 -6.19 -4.17
C ARG A 148 4.20 -7.05 -5.41
N ALA A 149 4.64 -6.48 -6.53
CA ALA A 149 4.95 -7.24 -7.74
C ALA A 149 6.03 -8.31 -7.49
N LYS A 150 7.12 -7.95 -6.80
CA LYS A 150 8.18 -8.91 -6.43
C LYS A 150 7.68 -10.04 -5.53
N LEU A 151 6.80 -9.72 -4.58
CA LEU A 151 6.20 -10.75 -3.71
C LEU A 151 5.25 -11.68 -4.49
N ILE A 152 4.54 -11.17 -5.50
CA ILE A 152 3.69 -12.02 -6.37
C ILE A 152 4.57 -12.95 -7.19
N GLU A 153 5.60 -12.41 -7.86
CA GLU A 153 6.56 -13.16 -8.67
C GLU A 153 7.24 -14.27 -7.85
N GLY A 154 7.78 -13.95 -6.66
CA GLY A 154 8.36 -14.96 -5.77
C GLY A 154 7.33 -16.00 -5.30
N GLY A 155 6.09 -15.58 -5.03
CA GLY A 155 5.00 -16.48 -4.67
C GLY A 155 4.67 -17.48 -5.77
N GLU A 156 4.65 -17.05 -7.03
CA GLU A 156 4.42 -17.94 -8.20
C GLU A 156 5.53 -18.98 -8.33
N GLU A 157 6.79 -18.55 -8.28
CA GLU A 157 7.96 -19.43 -8.31
C GLU A 157 7.95 -20.44 -7.16
N ARG A 158 7.54 -20.00 -5.97
CA ARG A 158 7.45 -20.86 -4.80
C ARG A 158 6.31 -21.87 -4.91
N VAL A 159 5.15 -21.49 -5.42
CA VAL A 159 4.04 -22.43 -5.64
C VAL A 159 4.44 -23.50 -6.66
N ALA A 160 5.13 -23.11 -7.73
CA ALA A 160 5.59 -24.04 -8.76
C ALA A 160 6.61 -25.08 -8.25
N SER A 161 7.35 -24.78 -7.18
CA SER A 161 8.42 -25.63 -6.63
C SER A 161 8.10 -26.27 -5.28
N ALA A 162 7.02 -25.86 -4.61
CA ALA A 162 6.66 -26.34 -3.28
C ALA A 162 6.14 -27.78 -3.27
N GLN A 163 6.43 -28.50 -2.19
CA GLN A 163 5.78 -29.78 -1.91
C GLN A 163 4.34 -29.53 -1.42
N PRO A 164 3.33 -30.25 -1.93
CA PRO A 164 1.95 -30.04 -1.51
C PRO A 164 1.80 -30.42 -0.04
N LEU A 165 1.16 -29.54 0.74
CA LEU A 165 0.78 -29.85 2.13
C LEU A 165 -0.20 -31.04 2.19
N LEU A 166 -1.05 -31.15 1.17
CA LEU A 166 -1.96 -32.25 0.93
C LEU A 166 -2.04 -32.47 -0.59
N GLY A 167 -1.59 -33.63 -1.07
CA GLY A 167 -1.57 -33.97 -2.50
C GLY A 167 -2.62 -35.01 -2.89
N GLY A 168 -2.90 -35.11 -4.20
CA GLY A 168 -3.74 -36.17 -4.76
C GLY A 168 -5.25 -35.96 -4.64
N ILE A 169 -5.70 -34.74 -4.35
CA ILE A 169 -7.13 -34.41 -4.33
C ILE A 169 -7.63 -34.32 -5.77
N THR A 170 -8.64 -35.13 -6.11
CA THR A 170 -9.34 -34.99 -7.39
C THR A 170 -10.26 -33.78 -7.32
N LEU A 171 -10.00 -32.78 -8.18
CA LEU A 171 -10.85 -31.60 -8.30
C LEU A 171 -12.16 -31.96 -9.02
N ILE A 172 -13.29 -31.62 -8.39
CA ILE A 172 -14.61 -31.65 -9.05
C ILE A 172 -14.75 -30.42 -9.96
N ASP A 173 -15.71 -30.45 -10.88
CA ASP A 173 -15.93 -29.38 -11.87
C ASP A 173 -16.07 -27.98 -11.22
N ASP A 174 -16.72 -27.90 -10.05
CA ASP A 174 -16.89 -26.66 -9.30
C ASP A 174 -15.62 -26.12 -8.64
N LEU A 175 -14.52 -26.88 -8.66
CA LEU A 175 -13.21 -26.52 -8.07
C LEU A 175 -12.09 -26.52 -9.13
N GLN A 176 -12.42 -26.21 -10.38
CA GLN A 176 -11.43 -26.02 -11.44
C GLN A 176 -11.00 -24.53 -11.53
N PRO A 177 -9.69 -24.25 -11.71
CA PRO A 177 -9.22 -22.90 -12.00
C PRO A 177 -9.69 -22.43 -13.39
N ASP A 178 -9.84 -21.12 -13.58
CA ASP A 178 -10.15 -20.57 -14.90
C ASP A 178 -8.87 -20.44 -15.74
N ASN A 179 -8.89 -20.98 -16.96
CA ASN A 179 -7.72 -21.05 -17.84
C ASN A 179 -7.33 -19.71 -18.51
N ASP A 180 -8.09 -18.63 -18.31
CA ASP A 180 -7.92 -17.37 -19.05
C ASP A 180 -6.65 -16.60 -18.65
N ASN A 181 -6.10 -16.84 -17.46
CA ASN A 181 -4.98 -16.06 -16.92
C ASN A 181 -3.63 -16.80 -17.01
N GLY A 182 -3.60 -18.00 -17.60
CA GLY A 182 -2.39 -18.81 -17.76
C GLY A 182 -1.80 -19.38 -16.45
N LEU A 183 -2.36 -19.02 -15.30
CA LEU A 183 -2.02 -19.58 -13.99
C LEU A 183 -3.06 -20.65 -13.66
N GLU A 184 -2.63 -21.91 -13.49
CA GLU A 184 -3.48 -23.04 -13.06
C GLU A 184 -3.82 -22.96 -11.56
N LEU A 185 -4.17 -21.77 -11.08
CA LEU A 185 -4.35 -21.44 -9.66
C LEU A 185 -5.74 -20.87 -9.39
N MET A 186 -6.28 -21.22 -8.23
CA MET A 186 -7.50 -20.63 -7.66
C MET A 186 -7.32 -20.41 -6.17
N ALA A 187 -7.99 -19.39 -5.63
CA ALA A 187 -8.04 -19.17 -4.19
C ALA A 187 -9.21 -19.95 -3.58
N VAL A 188 -8.96 -20.67 -2.49
CA VAL A 188 -9.99 -21.37 -1.72
C VAL A 188 -10.00 -20.93 -0.27
N LEU A 189 -11.20 -20.81 0.30
CA LEU A 189 -11.39 -20.64 1.74
C LEU A 189 -11.79 -21.99 2.34
N MET A 190 -10.94 -22.53 3.21
CA MET A 190 -11.20 -23.76 3.95
C MET A 190 -11.61 -23.44 5.39
N ARG A 191 -12.65 -24.10 5.87
CA ARG A 191 -13.13 -24.05 7.26
C ARG A 191 -12.82 -25.39 7.92
N LYS A 192 -12.28 -25.36 9.14
CA LYS A 192 -12.20 -26.54 10.01
C LYS A 192 -13.59 -26.83 10.62
N ASP A 193 -14.07 -28.05 10.45
CA ASP A 193 -15.34 -28.51 11.00
C ASP A 193 -15.18 -29.08 12.42
N ALA A 194 -16.31 -29.31 13.11
CA ALA A 194 -16.33 -29.72 14.51
C ALA A 194 -15.71 -31.11 14.77
N ASP A 195 -15.74 -31.98 13.76
CA ASP A 195 -15.11 -33.30 13.77
C ASP A 195 -13.60 -33.27 13.49
N GLY A 196 -13.05 -32.09 13.20
CA GLY A 196 -11.64 -31.90 12.88
C GLY A 196 -11.31 -31.98 11.38
N THR A 197 -12.29 -32.28 10.52
CA THR A 197 -12.12 -32.25 9.06
C THR A 197 -12.13 -30.81 8.50
N GLY A 198 -11.84 -30.66 7.20
CA GLY A 198 -11.83 -29.35 6.53
C GLY A 198 -12.79 -29.31 5.35
N SER A 199 -13.66 -28.31 5.32
CA SER A 199 -14.58 -28.04 4.19
C SER A 199 -14.14 -26.81 3.40
N ILE A 200 -14.10 -26.91 2.06
CA ILE A 200 -13.98 -25.73 1.20
C ILE A 200 -15.35 -25.04 1.14
N VAL A 201 -15.41 -23.79 1.59
CA VAL A 201 -16.67 -23.03 1.70
C VAL A 201 -16.81 -21.94 0.65
N TYR A 202 -15.69 -21.56 0.02
CA TYR A 202 -15.67 -20.54 -1.02
C TYR A 202 -14.49 -20.77 -1.96
N ARG A 203 -14.69 -20.47 -3.25
CA ARG A 203 -13.64 -20.41 -4.26
C ARG A 203 -13.63 -19.06 -4.97
N SER A 204 -12.46 -18.65 -5.45
CA SER A 204 -12.31 -17.48 -6.29
C SER A 204 -11.22 -17.65 -7.34
N ASN A 205 -11.59 -17.34 -8.59
CA ASN A 205 -10.66 -17.18 -9.71
C ASN A 205 -10.27 -15.71 -9.93
N ASN A 206 -10.62 -14.82 -8.98
CA ASN A 206 -10.29 -13.41 -9.08
C ASN A 206 -8.77 -13.22 -8.93
N GLU A 207 -8.13 -12.71 -9.98
CA GLU A 207 -6.69 -12.47 -10.04
C GLU A 207 -6.18 -11.60 -8.87
N THR A 208 -6.97 -10.64 -8.40
CA THR A 208 -6.59 -9.79 -7.26
C THR A 208 -6.47 -10.61 -5.97
N ILE A 209 -7.35 -11.59 -5.77
CA ILE A 209 -7.34 -12.48 -4.60
C ILE A 209 -6.16 -13.46 -4.71
N ILE A 210 -5.96 -14.06 -5.88
CA ILE A 210 -4.84 -14.98 -6.15
C ILE A 210 -3.51 -14.27 -5.91
N ASN A 211 -3.30 -13.10 -6.53
CA ASN A 211 -2.09 -12.29 -6.35
C ASN A 211 -1.87 -11.87 -4.89
N SER A 212 -2.94 -11.62 -4.13
CA SER A 212 -2.80 -11.29 -2.71
C SER A 212 -2.37 -12.49 -1.87
N LEU A 213 -2.84 -13.70 -2.21
CA LEU A 213 -2.45 -14.94 -1.55
C LEU A 213 -0.99 -15.30 -1.89
N LEU A 214 -0.59 -15.21 -3.15
CA LEU A 214 0.81 -15.41 -3.58
C LEU A 214 1.78 -14.47 -2.85
N ALA A 215 1.43 -13.18 -2.78
CA ALA A 215 2.24 -12.20 -2.07
C ALA A 215 2.30 -12.43 -0.56
N ALA A 216 1.28 -13.07 0.03
CA ALA A 216 1.29 -13.46 1.44
C ALA A 216 2.16 -14.70 1.67
N TYR A 217 2.02 -15.72 0.81
CA TYR A 217 2.81 -16.94 0.87
C TYR A 217 4.31 -16.66 0.81
N GLU A 218 4.75 -15.81 -0.12
CA GLU A 218 6.17 -15.43 -0.21
C GLU A 218 6.65 -14.68 1.03
N ARG A 219 5.81 -13.79 1.58
CA ARG A 219 6.17 -13.01 2.78
C ARG A 219 6.36 -13.89 4.00
N ASP A 220 5.45 -14.85 4.21
CA ASP A 220 5.51 -15.76 5.34
C ASP A 220 6.75 -16.66 5.22
N ALA A 221 7.06 -17.12 4.01
CA ALA A 221 8.26 -17.92 3.77
C ALA A 221 9.57 -17.14 4.01
N ILE A 222 9.66 -15.88 3.58
CA ILE A 222 10.81 -15.03 3.89
C ILE A 222 10.98 -14.87 5.41
N ALA A 223 9.88 -14.67 6.15
CA ALA A 223 9.92 -14.55 7.60
C ALA A 223 10.38 -15.85 8.27
N ASP A 224 9.93 -17.01 7.77
CA ASP A 224 10.37 -18.32 8.25
C ASP A 224 11.86 -18.58 7.97
N ASP A 225 12.37 -18.20 6.79
CA ASP A 225 13.78 -18.32 6.41
C ASP A 225 14.70 -17.42 7.27
N GLU A 226 14.25 -16.19 7.58
CA GLU A 226 14.95 -15.26 8.48
C GLU A 226 14.98 -15.76 9.95
N ASN A 227 13.90 -16.39 10.40
CA ASN A 227 13.83 -17.01 11.73
C ASN A 227 14.70 -18.30 11.80
N ALA A 228 14.74 -19.10 10.73
CA ALA A 228 15.57 -20.30 10.66
C ALA A 228 17.08 -20.01 10.66
N THR A 229 17.50 -18.86 10.12
CA THR A 229 18.91 -18.43 10.13
C THR A 229 19.36 -17.84 11.47
N THR A 230 18.44 -17.36 12.29
CA THR A 230 18.76 -16.79 13.62
C THR A 230 18.76 -17.84 14.75
N ASP A 231 18.02 -18.95 14.60
CA ASP A 231 17.94 -20.03 15.59
C ASP A 231 18.96 -21.18 15.41
N ALA A 232 19.88 -21.08 14.43
CA ALA A 232 20.88 -22.12 14.16
C ALA A 232 22.07 -22.11 15.16
N ALA A 233 21.80 -22.46 16.43
CA ALA A 233 22.76 -23.13 17.31
C ALA A 233 22.53 -24.66 17.23
N PRO A 234 23.56 -25.52 17.30
CA PRO A 234 23.49 -26.85 16.72
C PRO A 234 22.82 -27.87 17.64
N GLY A 235 21.77 -28.53 17.13
CA GLY A 235 21.43 -29.89 17.55
C GLY A 235 19.95 -30.19 17.81
N LYS A 236 19.43 -31.14 17.02
CA LYS A 236 18.23 -31.99 17.27
C LYS A 236 16.85 -31.34 17.13
N ALA A 237 16.37 -31.18 15.90
CA ALA A 237 14.93 -31.05 15.63
C ALA A 237 14.43 -31.83 14.40
N ALA A 238 15.30 -32.59 13.71
CA ALA A 238 14.92 -33.31 12.49
C ALA A 238 14.24 -34.69 12.71
N THR A 239 13.96 -35.10 13.96
CA THR A 239 13.49 -36.47 14.24
C THR A 239 12.13 -36.58 14.91
N SER A 240 11.42 -35.48 15.25
CA SER A 240 10.10 -35.59 15.91
C SER A 240 8.88 -35.34 15.01
N ARG A 241 9.00 -34.63 13.88
CA ARG A 241 7.82 -34.29 13.05
C ARG A 241 7.37 -35.39 12.10
N ALA A 242 8.28 -36.27 11.64
CA ALA A 242 7.94 -37.37 10.75
C ALA A 242 7.28 -38.57 11.47
N ALA A 243 7.42 -38.68 12.80
CA ALA A 243 6.85 -39.78 13.57
C ALA A 243 5.35 -39.57 13.87
N THR A 244 4.90 -38.33 14.08
CA THR A 244 3.52 -38.04 14.49
C THR A 244 2.52 -38.13 13.33
N ILE A 245 2.96 -37.95 12.08
CA ILE A 245 2.06 -37.95 10.90
C ILE A 245 1.71 -39.38 10.48
N LYS A 246 2.55 -40.37 10.79
CA LYS A 246 2.28 -41.77 10.42
C LYS A 246 1.24 -42.47 11.30
N GLU A 247 0.92 -41.92 12.47
CA GLU A 247 -0.06 -42.50 13.40
C GLU A 247 -1.48 -41.94 13.21
N ALA A 248 -1.64 -40.77 12.55
CA ALA A 248 -2.94 -40.15 12.29
C ALA A 248 -3.60 -40.59 10.97
N ALA A 249 -2.89 -41.35 10.12
CA ALA A 249 -3.41 -41.84 8.84
C ALA A 249 -3.89 -43.30 8.88
N ALA A 250 -4.02 -43.90 10.08
CA ALA A 250 -4.40 -45.29 10.27
C ALA A 250 -5.73 -45.49 11.03
N VAL A 251 -6.57 -44.45 11.15
CA VAL A 251 -7.93 -44.56 11.69
C VAL A 251 -8.92 -43.89 10.76
#